data_AF-A0A382M0G6-F1
#
_entry.id   AF-A0A382M0G6-F1
#
_cell.length_a   1.000
_cell.length_b   1.000
_cell.length_c   1.000
_cell.angle_alpha   90.00
_cell.angle_beta   90.00
_cell.angle_gamma   90.00
#
_symmetry.space_group_name_H-M   'P 1'
#
loop_
_entity.id
_entity.type
_entity.pdbx_description
1 polymer ?
#
loop_
_entity_poly.entity_id
_entity_poly.type
_entity_poly.pdbx_seq_one_letter_code
_entity_poly.pdbx_strand_id
1 'polypeptide(L)'
;MENTYKMGWVRSLVDFSIFNPNKKLVHFNELSRFIFGYYWNQTIFFNLEQSPNPLRRPVIHQIVIDKVKQYQSDYGYQPIFFTRVENKVNIDFTQISKVLKQDVCWRFPTVGKEKFHFYDLDKNNLKLSIHKPDLLKEYSEVLYELINYRWTQKLEEVNSSPRISLKVRGTDREKIRRKSLKHFQKYLDQINPNRISFITKKPINKNELS
;
A
#
# COMPACT_ATOMS: atom_id res chain seq x y z
N MET A 1 -7.18 13.13 -13.08
CA MET A 1 -6.58 11.81 -12.77
C MET A 1 -7.71 10.98 -12.20
N GLU A 2 -8.08 9.88 -12.86
CA GLU A 2 -9.30 9.12 -12.54
C GLU A 2 -9.07 8.01 -11.49
N ASN A 3 -7.82 7.76 -11.12
CA ASN A 3 -7.41 6.74 -10.16
C ASN A 3 -6.13 7.13 -9.42
N THR A 4 -5.68 6.30 -8.48
CA THR A 4 -4.50 6.53 -7.63
C THR A 4 -3.18 5.99 -8.21
N TYR A 5 -3.17 5.53 -9.47
CA TYR A 5 -2.01 4.82 -10.03
C TYR A 5 -0.72 5.64 -10.06
N LYS A 6 -0.80 6.96 -10.31
CA LYS A 6 0.40 7.82 -10.31
C LYS A 6 1.06 7.85 -8.93
N MET A 7 0.27 7.78 -7.84
CA MET A 7 0.78 7.76 -6.48
C MET A 7 1.43 6.41 -6.17
N GLY A 8 0.79 5.29 -6.54
CA GLY A 8 1.41 3.97 -6.43
C GLY A 8 2.71 3.86 -7.25
N TRP A 9 2.74 4.44 -8.44
CA TRP A 9 3.91 4.45 -9.33
C TRP A 9 5.09 5.23 -8.76
N VAL A 10 4.90 6.48 -8.35
CA VAL A 10 6.01 7.24 -7.76
C VAL A 10 6.47 6.61 -6.45
N ARG A 11 5.54 6.05 -5.67
CA ARG A 11 5.88 5.36 -4.44
C ARG A 11 6.79 4.16 -4.69
N SER A 12 6.47 3.34 -5.69
CA SER A 12 7.29 2.17 -6.01
C SER A 12 8.67 2.54 -6.55
N LEU A 13 8.81 3.67 -7.26
CA LEU A 13 10.12 4.19 -7.66
C LEU A 13 10.98 4.59 -6.46
N VAL A 14 10.38 5.26 -5.47
CA VAL A 14 11.07 5.65 -4.23
C VAL A 14 11.46 4.41 -3.43
N ASP A 15 10.52 3.51 -3.17
CA ASP A 15 10.79 2.28 -2.42
C ASP A 15 11.85 1.42 -3.12
N PHE A 16 11.76 1.25 -4.44
CA PHE A 16 12.77 0.53 -5.21
C PHE A 16 14.16 1.14 -5.02
N SER A 17 14.27 2.47 -5.04
CA SER A 17 15.54 3.20 -4.88
C SER A 17 16.10 3.09 -3.45
N ILE A 18 15.25 2.94 -2.43
CA ILE A 18 15.70 2.69 -1.06
C ILE A 18 16.29 1.29 -0.92
N PHE A 19 15.58 0.28 -1.44
CA PHE A 19 16.03 -1.12 -1.36
C PHE A 19 17.21 -1.42 -2.31
N ASN A 20 17.35 -0.66 -3.41
CA ASN A 20 18.35 -0.87 -4.43
C ASN A 20 19.07 0.44 -4.82
N PRO A 21 19.81 1.09 -3.90
CA PRO A 21 20.33 2.45 -4.09
C PRO A 21 21.23 2.63 -5.30
N ASN A 22 21.93 1.57 -5.72
CA ASN A 22 22.88 1.61 -6.84
C ASN A 22 22.28 1.08 -8.15
N LYS A 23 21.03 0.60 -8.15
CA LYS A 23 20.38 -0.01 -9.31
C LYS A 23 19.51 1.03 -10.00
N LYS A 24 19.93 1.46 -11.20
CA LYS A 24 19.17 2.41 -12.03
C LYS A 24 18.11 1.72 -12.88
N LEU A 25 18.46 0.56 -13.45
CA LEU A 25 17.58 -0.19 -14.33
C LEU A 25 16.60 -1.02 -13.51
N VAL A 26 15.30 -0.82 -13.74
CA VAL A 26 14.22 -1.54 -13.06
C VAL A 26 13.25 -2.12 -14.08
N HIS A 27 12.81 -3.35 -13.84
CA HIS A 27 11.74 -3.96 -14.61
C HIS A 27 10.37 -3.68 -13.96
N PHE A 28 9.32 -3.52 -14.76
CA PHE A 28 7.98 -3.14 -14.26
C PHE A 28 7.41 -4.17 -13.29
N ASN A 29 7.76 -5.46 -13.42
CA ASN A 29 7.33 -6.47 -12.44
C ASN A 29 7.84 -6.16 -11.02
N GLU A 30 9.05 -5.60 -10.88
CA GLU A 30 9.61 -5.20 -9.58
C GLU A 30 8.77 -4.08 -8.96
N LEU A 31 8.40 -3.07 -9.76
CA LEU A 31 7.51 -1.99 -9.33
C LEU A 31 6.07 -2.46 -9.07
N SER A 32 5.59 -3.41 -9.87
CA SER A 32 4.25 -3.98 -9.76
C SER A 32 4.04 -4.72 -8.45
N ARG A 33 5.08 -5.39 -7.95
CA ARG A 33 5.09 -6.07 -6.64
C ARG A 33 4.82 -5.09 -5.50
N PHE A 34 5.53 -3.96 -5.51
CA PHE A 34 5.30 -2.87 -4.55
C PHE A 34 3.88 -2.30 -4.65
N ILE A 35 3.44 -1.95 -5.86
CA ILE A 35 2.12 -1.35 -6.09
C ILE A 35 0.99 -2.28 -5.64
N PHE A 36 1.10 -3.58 -5.95
CA PHE A 36 0.15 -4.57 -5.45
C PHE A 36 0.12 -4.59 -3.93
N GLY A 37 1.30 -4.60 -3.28
CA GLY A 37 1.39 -4.57 -1.82
C GLY A 37 0.73 -3.35 -1.18
N TYR A 38 0.90 -2.16 -1.75
CA TYR A 38 0.25 -0.94 -1.22
C TYR A 38 -1.27 -1.05 -1.28
N TYR A 39 -1.81 -1.44 -2.45
CA TYR A 39 -3.24 -1.59 -2.63
C TYR A 39 -3.79 -2.74 -1.79
N TRP A 40 -3.08 -3.87 -1.70
CA TRP A 40 -3.43 -4.97 -0.82
C TRP A 40 -3.62 -4.48 0.61
N ASN A 41 -2.64 -3.76 1.15
CA ASN A 41 -2.71 -3.27 2.53
C ASN A 41 -3.89 -2.30 2.71
N GLN A 42 -4.10 -1.36 1.78
CA GLN A 42 -5.23 -0.43 1.83
C GLN A 42 -6.59 -1.15 1.74
N THR A 43 -6.70 -2.19 0.91
CA THR A 43 -7.92 -2.96 0.71
C THR A 43 -8.18 -3.91 1.87
N ILE A 44 -7.20 -4.72 2.30
CA ILE A 44 -7.43 -5.75 3.33
C ILE A 44 -7.70 -5.16 4.72
N PHE A 45 -7.03 -4.06 5.08
CA PHE A 45 -7.20 -3.46 6.40
C PHE A 45 -8.42 -2.52 6.48
N PHE A 46 -8.75 -1.84 5.37
CA PHE A 46 -9.66 -0.71 5.41
C PHE A 46 -10.69 -0.67 4.29
N ASN A 47 -10.62 -1.59 3.32
CA ASN A 47 -11.49 -1.66 2.15
C ASN A 47 -11.58 -0.32 1.40
N LEU A 48 -10.43 0.35 1.19
CA LEU A 48 -10.39 1.65 0.51
C LEU A 48 -10.57 1.50 -1.00
N GLU A 49 -11.55 2.21 -1.56
CA GLU A 49 -11.75 2.34 -3.00
C GLU A 49 -10.68 3.23 -3.64
N GLN A 50 -10.30 2.92 -4.88
CA GLN A 50 -9.21 3.59 -5.61
C GLN A 50 -9.69 4.41 -6.83
N SER A 51 -11.00 4.48 -7.06
CA SER A 51 -11.63 5.32 -8.09
C SER A 51 -13.04 5.75 -7.64
N PRO A 52 -13.59 6.84 -8.20
CA PRO A 52 -14.92 7.33 -7.84
C PRO A 52 -16.06 6.45 -8.36
N ASN A 53 -15.81 5.63 -9.40
CA ASN A 53 -16.85 4.81 -10.01
C ASN A 53 -16.74 3.36 -9.51
N PRO A 54 -17.61 2.92 -8.59
CA PRO A 54 -17.58 1.55 -8.08
C PRO A 54 -17.94 0.50 -9.14
N LEU A 55 -18.65 0.88 -10.21
CA LEU A 55 -18.98 0.00 -11.35
C LEU A 55 -17.82 -0.15 -12.33
N ARG A 56 -16.83 0.75 -12.27
CA ARG A 56 -15.64 0.75 -13.13
C ARG A 56 -14.39 0.95 -12.28
N ARG A 57 -14.13 -0.02 -11.41
CA ARG A 57 -12.90 -0.03 -10.61
C ARG A 57 -11.66 -0.09 -11.52
N PRO A 58 -10.52 0.50 -11.13
CA PRO A 58 -9.30 0.38 -11.91
C PRO A 58 -8.82 -1.08 -11.93
N VAL A 59 -8.29 -1.53 -13.07
CA VAL A 59 -7.85 -2.93 -13.29
C VAL A 59 -6.95 -3.47 -12.17
N ILE A 60 -5.94 -2.71 -11.72
CA ILE A 60 -5.04 -3.15 -10.65
C ILE A 60 -5.82 -3.33 -9.34
N HIS A 61 -6.77 -2.44 -9.04
CA HIS A 61 -7.59 -2.55 -7.84
C HIS A 61 -8.53 -3.78 -7.90
N GLN A 62 -9.08 -4.10 -9.07
CA GLN A 62 -9.87 -5.32 -9.27
C GLN A 62 -9.04 -6.57 -8.97
N ILE A 63 -7.83 -6.67 -9.56
CA ILE A 63 -6.89 -7.77 -9.30
C ILE A 63 -6.62 -7.92 -7.80
N VAL A 64 -6.39 -6.80 -7.10
CA VAL A 64 -6.15 -6.80 -5.65
C VAL A 64 -7.37 -7.29 -4.87
N ILE A 65 -8.58 -6.79 -5.15
CA ILE A 65 -9.80 -7.21 -4.48
C ILE A 65 -10.02 -8.72 -4.63
N ASP A 66 -9.84 -9.23 -5.84
CA ASP A 66 -10.04 -10.65 -6.13
C ASP A 66 -9.05 -11.52 -5.35
N LYS A 67 -7.79 -11.07 -5.26
CA LYS A 67 -6.76 -11.77 -4.48
C LYS A 67 -6.97 -11.67 -2.98
N VAL A 68 -7.47 -10.54 -2.48
CA VAL A 68 -7.85 -10.39 -1.06
C VAL A 68 -9.01 -11.33 -0.73
N LYS A 69 -10.05 -11.40 -1.57
CA LYS A 69 -11.18 -12.32 -1.38
C LYS A 69 -10.74 -13.78 -1.39
N GLN A 70 -9.89 -14.16 -2.36
CA GLN A 70 -9.32 -15.51 -2.44
C GLN A 70 -8.58 -15.86 -1.14
N TYR A 71 -7.67 -14.99 -0.70
CA TYR A 71 -6.93 -15.19 0.53
C TYR A 71 -7.83 -15.29 1.77
N GLN A 72 -8.87 -14.45 1.87
CA GLN A 72 -9.79 -14.49 3.00
C GLN A 72 -10.64 -15.76 3.04
N SER A 73 -10.99 -16.31 1.86
CA SER A 73 -11.67 -17.60 1.75
C SER A 73 -10.77 -18.75 2.24
N ASP A 74 -9.48 -18.71 1.91
CA ASP A 74 -8.55 -19.81 2.19
C ASP A 74 -7.96 -19.75 3.61
N TYR A 75 -7.75 -18.55 4.16
CA TYR A 75 -7.00 -18.31 5.41
C TYR A 75 -7.78 -17.51 6.48
N GLY A 76 -9.03 -17.13 6.19
CA GLY A 76 -9.88 -16.35 7.08
C GLY A 76 -9.72 -14.83 6.94
N TYR A 77 -10.54 -14.09 7.69
CA TYR A 77 -10.73 -12.64 7.50
C TYR A 77 -9.74 -11.75 8.25
N GLN A 78 -8.74 -12.32 8.93
CA GLN A 78 -7.75 -11.51 9.63
C GLN A 78 -6.90 -10.71 8.61
N PRO A 79 -6.85 -9.37 8.71
CA PRO A 79 -6.05 -8.59 7.78
C PRO A 79 -4.56 -8.73 8.11
N ILE A 80 -3.76 -9.07 7.10
CA ILE A 80 -2.31 -9.23 7.21
C ILE A 80 -1.63 -8.47 6.07
N PHE A 81 -0.52 -7.81 6.39
CA PHE A 81 0.32 -7.11 5.42
C PHE A 81 0.82 -8.03 4.32
N PHE A 82 0.85 -7.51 3.09
CA PHE A 82 1.22 -8.28 1.89
C PHE A 82 2.57 -8.99 2.03
N THR A 83 3.59 -8.31 2.55
CA THR A 83 4.95 -8.87 2.71
C THR A 83 4.99 -10.18 3.52
N ARG A 84 4.03 -10.39 4.42
CA ARG A 84 3.94 -11.59 5.27
C ARG A 84 3.17 -12.75 4.62
N VAL A 85 2.39 -12.45 3.60
CA VAL A 85 1.50 -13.41 2.92
C VAL A 85 1.85 -13.55 1.45
N GLU A 86 2.87 -12.86 0.98
CA GLU A 86 3.25 -12.82 -0.42
C GLU A 86 3.49 -14.22 -1.02
N ASN A 87 4.09 -15.12 -0.25
CA ASN A 87 4.29 -16.52 -0.66
C ASN A 87 3.00 -17.36 -0.69
N LYS A 88 1.89 -16.85 -0.14
CA LYS A 88 0.58 -17.49 -0.11
C LYS A 88 -0.37 -16.95 -1.19
N VAL A 89 -0.02 -15.86 -1.86
CA VAL A 89 -0.87 -15.22 -2.87
C VAL A 89 -0.20 -15.36 -4.24
N ASN A 90 -0.77 -16.19 -5.11
CA ASN A 90 -0.28 -16.32 -6.49
C ASN A 90 -0.70 -15.11 -7.34
N ILE A 91 0.26 -14.33 -7.81
CA ILE A 91 0.04 -13.06 -8.53
C ILE A 91 0.86 -13.05 -9.83
N ASP A 92 0.17 -12.78 -10.93
CA ASP A 92 0.81 -12.49 -12.21
C ASP A 92 1.11 -10.99 -12.32
N PHE A 93 2.32 -10.60 -11.92
CA PHE A 93 2.77 -9.19 -12.00
C PHE A 93 2.87 -8.65 -13.44
N THR A 94 2.82 -9.50 -14.47
CA THR A 94 2.83 -9.03 -15.85
C THR A 94 1.55 -8.29 -16.21
N GLN A 95 0.41 -8.65 -15.61
CA GLN A 95 -0.86 -7.96 -15.81
C GLN A 95 -0.83 -6.53 -15.29
N ILE A 96 -0.29 -6.36 -14.07
CA ILE A 96 -0.09 -5.04 -13.47
C ILE A 96 0.89 -4.23 -14.32
N SER A 97 2.01 -4.82 -14.75
CA SER A 97 2.98 -4.16 -15.63
C SER A 97 2.38 -3.67 -16.95
N LYS A 98 1.45 -4.42 -17.55
CA LYS A 98 0.72 -3.99 -18.76
C LYS A 98 -0.12 -2.74 -18.50
N VAL A 99 -0.84 -2.69 -17.38
CA VAL A 99 -1.61 -1.49 -16.99
C VAL A 99 -0.68 -0.30 -16.77
N LEU A 100 0.44 -0.48 -16.08
CA LEU A 100 1.42 0.59 -15.85
C LEU A 100 2.03 1.11 -17.16
N LYS A 101 2.29 0.21 -18.13
CA LYS A 101 2.75 0.56 -19.48
C LYS A 101 1.73 1.44 -20.21
N GLN A 102 0.45 1.09 -20.13
CA GLN A 102 -0.63 1.77 -20.83
C GLN A 102 -0.97 3.13 -20.22
N ASP A 103 -1.11 3.18 -18.89
CA ASP A 103 -1.81 4.28 -18.23
C ASP A 103 -0.91 5.25 -17.45
N VAL A 104 0.32 4.83 -17.10
CA VAL A 104 1.09 5.55 -16.07
C VAL A 104 2.48 5.97 -16.51
N CYS A 105 3.33 5.02 -16.93
CA CYS A 105 4.77 5.22 -17.06
C CYS A 105 5.19 6.33 -18.03
N TRP A 106 4.37 6.69 -19.01
CA TRP A 106 4.69 7.78 -19.94
C TRP A 106 3.91 9.06 -19.64
N ARG A 107 2.80 8.96 -18.89
CA ARG A 107 1.99 10.10 -18.46
C ARG A 107 2.46 10.72 -17.15
N PHE A 108 3.23 9.97 -16.36
CA PHE A 108 3.72 10.44 -15.07
C PHE A 108 4.70 11.62 -15.19
N PRO A 109 5.70 11.60 -16.10
CA PRO A 109 6.67 12.69 -16.19
C PRO A 109 6.09 13.98 -16.82
N THR A 110 4.87 13.93 -17.39
CA THR A 110 4.20 15.10 -17.97
C THR A 110 3.30 15.77 -16.92
N VAL A 111 3.58 17.04 -16.63
CA VAL A 111 2.81 17.87 -15.69
C VAL A 111 2.39 19.15 -16.43
N GLY A 112 1.08 19.30 -16.67
CA GLY A 112 0.57 20.38 -17.51
C GLY A 112 1.13 20.29 -18.93
N LYS A 113 1.85 21.34 -19.35
CA LYS A 113 2.53 21.39 -20.65
C LYS A 113 4.01 20.98 -20.59
N GLU A 114 4.53 20.78 -19.38
CA GLU A 114 5.94 20.48 -19.16
C GLU A 114 6.17 18.97 -19.07
N LYS A 115 7.33 18.54 -19.55
CA LYS A 115 7.79 17.15 -19.46
C LYS A 115 9.10 17.13 -18.69
N PHE A 116 9.09 16.42 -17.58
CA PHE A 116 10.24 16.24 -16.71
C PHE A 116 10.97 14.95 -17.07
N HIS A 117 12.30 14.99 -17.08
CA HIS A 117 13.14 13.83 -17.36
C HIS A 117 13.57 13.17 -16.04
N PHE A 118 12.70 12.32 -15.50
CA PHE A 118 12.97 11.57 -14.25
C PHE A 118 13.59 10.19 -14.48
N TYR A 119 13.27 9.58 -15.62
CA TYR A 119 13.76 8.26 -16.03
C TYR A 119 13.67 8.11 -17.55
N ASP A 120 14.51 7.24 -18.09
CA ASP A 120 14.39 6.77 -19.47
C ASP A 120 13.53 5.51 -19.52
N LEU A 121 12.65 5.44 -20.50
CA LEU A 121 11.62 4.41 -20.57
C LEU A 121 11.83 3.50 -21.78
N ASP A 122 11.97 2.20 -21.51
CA ASP A 122 11.90 1.14 -22.51
C ASP A 122 10.56 0.39 -22.36
N LYS A 123 9.56 0.89 -23.08
CA LYS A 123 8.20 0.33 -23.06
C LYS A 123 8.13 -1.09 -23.65
N ASN A 124 9.05 -1.43 -24.55
CA ASN A 124 9.02 -2.71 -25.25
C ASN A 124 9.48 -3.82 -24.31
N ASN A 125 10.54 -3.57 -23.56
CA ASN A 125 11.09 -4.51 -22.60
C ASN A 125 10.55 -4.34 -21.18
N LEU A 126 9.54 -3.46 -20.97
CA LEU A 126 8.96 -3.15 -19.66
C LEU A 126 10.02 -2.75 -18.62
N LYS A 127 10.97 -1.93 -19.04
CA LYS A 127 12.07 -1.45 -18.21
C LYS A 127 12.09 0.07 -18.18
N LEU A 128 12.63 0.63 -17.11
CA LEU A 128 13.02 2.03 -17.07
C LEU A 128 14.36 2.18 -16.34
N SER A 129 15.06 3.26 -16.65
CA SER A 129 16.32 3.63 -16.01
C SER A 129 16.12 4.92 -15.20
N ILE A 130 16.14 4.82 -13.88
CA ILE A 130 16.02 5.96 -12.97
C ILE A 130 17.31 6.78 -13.01
N HIS A 131 17.20 8.09 -13.25
CA HIS A 131 18.39 8.95 -13.42
C HIS A 131 19.18 9.14 -12.12
N LYS A 132 18.47 9.39 -11.02
CA LYS A 132 19.02 9.73 -9.69
C LYS A 132 18.33 8.95 -8.55
N PRO A 133 18.51 7.62 -8.47
CA PRO A 133 17.92 6.81 -7.40
C PRO A 133 18.47 7.18 -6.01
N ASP A 134 19.70 7.67 -5.95
CA ASP A 134 20.35 8.21 -4.76
C ASP A 134 19.54 9.36 -4.14
N LEU A 135 19.08 10.31 -4.95
CA LEU A 135 18.25 11.42 -4.47
C LEU A 135 16.86 10.93 -4.01
N LEU A 136 16.26 9.96 -4.69
CA LEU A 136 14.98 9.40 -4.25
C LEU A 136 15.10 8.73 -2.88
N LYS A 137 16.23 8.09 -2.61
CA LYS A 137 16.53 7.52 -1.29
C LYS A 137 16.82 8.61 -0.26
N GLU A 138 17.66 9.60 -0.58
CA GLU A 138 18.04 10.68 0.34
C GLU A 138 16.80 11.46 0.82
N TYR A 139 15.90 11.79 -0.10
CA TYR A 139 14.70 12.58 0.18
C TYR A 139 13.45 11.72 0.42
N SER A 140 13.61 10.42 0.72
CA SER A 140 12.47 9.49 0.80
C SER A 140 11.41 9.91 1.81
N GLU A 141 11.80 10.39 2.99
CA GLU A 141 10.86 10.80 4.04
C GLU A 141 9.95 11.95 3.59
N VAL A 142 10.50 12.96 2.93
CA VAL A 142 9.72 14.09 2.40
C VAL A 142 8.84 13.63 1.24
N LEU A 143 9.40 12.80 0.35
CA LEU A 143 8.64 12.24 -0.77
C LEU A 143 7.47 11.39 -0.27
N TYR A 144 7.64 10.59 0.77
CA TYR A 144 6.57 9.80 1.37
C TYR A 144 5.43 10.65 1.90
N GLU A 145 5.71 11.73 2.63
CA GLU A 145 4.65 12.62 3.11
C GLU A 145 3.92 13.31 1.94
N LEU A 146 4.62 13.75 0.90
CA LEU A 146 4.01 14.35 -0.29
C LEU A 146 3.14 13.36 -1.07
N ILE A 147 3.64 12.15 -1.28
CA ILE A 147 2.93 11.07 -1.97
C ILE A 147 1.69 10.68 -1.18
N ASN A 148 1.83 10.44 0.13
CA ASN A 148 0.74 10.05 1.02
C ASN A 148 -0.32 11.15 1.12
N TYR A 149 0.09 12.42 1.18
CA TYR A 149 -0.82 13.55 1.13
C TYR A 149 -1.64 13.55 -0.16
N ARG A 150 -0.98 13.45 -1.32
CA ARG A 150 -1.68 13.45 -2.60
C ARG A 150 -2.57 12.23 -2.80
N TRP A 151 -2.14 11.07 -2.31
CA TRP A 151 -2.92 9.84 -2.34
C TRP A 151 -4.15 9.97 -1.45
N THR A 152 -4.00 10.52 -0.25
CA THR A 152 -5.10 10.82 0.68
C THR A 152 -6.14 11.71 0.03
N GLN A 153 -5.74 12.84 -0.57
CA GLN A 153 -6.67 13.73 -1.26
C GLN A 153 -7.52 13.00 -2.31
N LYS A 154 -6.90 12.09 -3.07
CA LYS A 154 -7.64 11.28 -4.06
C LYS A 154 -8.52 10.20 -3.46
N LEU A 155 -8.14 9.64 -2.31
CA LEU A 155 -8.97 8.68 -1.61
C LEU A 155 -10.16 9.36 -0.93
N GLU A 156 -10.02 10.60 -0.46
CA GLU A 156 -11.10 11.39 0.14
C GLU A 156 -12.17 11.78 -0.89
N GLU A 157 -11.82 11.91 -2.16
CA GLU A 157 -12.79 12.13 -3.25
C GLU A 157 -13.73 10.93 -3.46
N VAL A 158 -13.34 9.73 -3.02
CA VAL A 158 -14.03 8.48 -3.39
C VAL A 158 -14.45 7.63 -2.18
N ASN A 159 -13.90 7.91 -1.00
CA ASN A 159 -14.20 7.20 0.24
C ASN A 159 -14.77 8.18 1.26
N SER A 160 -15.88 7.82 1.91
CA SER A 160 -16.48 8.56 3.03
C SER A 160 -15.89 8.17 4.40
N SER A 161 -14.87 7.31 4.41
CA SER A 161 -14.34 6.75 5.63
C SER A 161 -13.62 7.82 6.47
N PRO A 162 -13.78 7.86 7.80
CA PRO A 162 -13.06 8.83 8.61
C PRO A 162 -11.56 8.53 8.60
N ARG A 163 -10.75 9.59 8.75
CA ARG A 163 -9.30 9.51 9.01
C ARG A 163 -8.53 8.77 7.90
N ILE A 164 -8.86 9.00 6.63
CA ILE A 164 -8.18 8.38 5.47
C ILE A 164 -6.67 8.62 5.50
N SER A 165 -6.24 9.84 5.85
CA SER A 165 -4.82 10.17 6.04
C SER A 165 -4.09 9.20 6.99
N LEU A 166 -4.71 8.85 8.12
CA LEU A 166 -4.14 7.91 9.09
C LEU A 166 -4.15 6.47 8.57
N LYS A 167 -5.12 6.09 7.74
CA LYS A 167 -5.21 4.75 7.12
C LYS A 167 -4.11 4.55 6.07
N VAL A 168 -3.90 5.55 5.21
CA VAL A 168 -2.80 5.54 4.24
C VAL A 168 -1.47 5.43 4.98
N ARG A 169 -1.23 6.30 5.98
CA ARG A 169 0.00 6.25 6.80
C ARG A 169 0.16 4.95 7.58
N GLY A 170 -0.92 4.36 8.08
CA GLY A 170 -0.90 3.11 8.84
C GLY A 170 -0.60 1.88 7.97
N THR A 171 -1.02 1.88 6.72
CA THR A 171 -0.70 0.80 5.75
C THR A 171 0.68 0.95 5.13
N ASP A 172 1.29 2.11 5.29
CA ASP A 172 2.63 2.44 4.80
C ASP A 172 3.75 1.92 5.72
N ARG A 173 3.50 1.90 7.04
CA ARG A 173 4.50 1.51 8.05
C ARG A 173 4.10 0.20 8.70
N GLU A 174 4.67 -0.93 8.26
CA GLU A 174 4.46 -2.23 8.90
C GLU A 174 4.83 -2.26 10.39
N LYS A 175 5.75 -1.39 10.80
CA LYS A 175 6.13 -1.20 12.20
C LYS A 175 5.17 -0.23 12.90
N ILE A 176 3.90 -0.60 13.03
CA ILE A 176 3.03 0.05 14.02
C ILE A 176 3.38 -0.54 15.39
N ARG A 177 4.17 0.19 16.18
CA ARG A 177 4.35 -0.14 17.60
C ARG A 177 3.01 0.07 18.29
N ARG A 178 2.36 -1.02 18.72
CA ARG A 178 1.09 -0.97 19.45
C ARG A 178 1.30 -0.06 20.66
N LYS A 179 0.50 1.02 20.77
CA LYS A 179 0.47 1.81 22.00
C LYS A 179 -0.13 0.93 23.09
N SER A 180 0.48 0.96 24.27
CA SER A 180 0.03 0.17 25.41
C SER A 180 -1.44 0.47 25.73
N LEU A 181 -2.22 -0.58 26.00
CA LEU A 181 -3.62 -0.45 26.42
C LEU A 181 -3.77 -0.01 27.89
N LYS A 182 -2.65 0.26 28.58
CA LYS A 182 -2.61 0.63 30.00
C LYS A 182 -3.57 1.77 30.38
N HIS A 183 -3.77 2.74 29.49
CA HIS A 183 -4.74 3.83 29.70
C HIS A 183 -6.19 3.34 29.83
N PHE A 184 -6.56 2.27 29.11
CA PHE A 184 -7.92 1.71 29.11
C PHE A 184 -8.10 0.58 30.13
N GLN A 185 -7.07 0.23 30.88
CA GLN A 185 -7.06 -0.92 31.77
C GLN A 185 -8.16 -0.87 32.83
N LYS A 186 -8.44 0.32 33.40
CA LYS A 186 -9.54 0.52 34.36
C LYS A 186 -10.89 0.06 33.82
N TYR A 187 -11.19 0.40 32.57
CA TYR A 187 -12.46 0.04 31.93
C TYR A 187 -12.50 -1.44 31.56
N LEU A 188 -11.38 -1.99 31.08
CA LEU A 188 -11.26 -3.41 30.75
C LEU A 188 -11.44 -4.30 31.98
N ASP A 189 -10.89 -3.89 33.13
CA ASP A 189 -11.03 -4.61 34.41
C ASP A 189 -12.46 -4.54 34.97
N GLN A 190 -13.22 -3.49 34.67
CA GLN A 190 -14.64 -3.42 35.04
C GLN A 190 -15.49 -4.41 34.22
N ILE A 191 -15.22 -4.50 32.92
CA ILE A 191 -15.99 -5.36 31.99
C ILE A 191 -15.55 -6.82 32.11
N ASN A 192 -14.28 -7.08 32.43
CA ASN A 192 -13.71 -8.40 32.57
C ASN A 192 -12.85 -8.51 33.85
N PRO A 193 -13.47 -8.55 35.03
CA PRO A 193 -12.75 -8.52 36.33
C PRO A 193 -11.80 -9.70 36.50
N ASN A 194 -12.23 -10.87 36.03
CA ASN A 194 -11.47 -12.10 36.10
C ASN A 194 -10.45 -12.24 34.96
N ARG A 195 -10.36 -11.23 34.08
CA ARG A 195 -9.43 -11.16 32.94
C ARG A 195 -9.40 -12.44 32.12
N ILE A 196 -10.58 -12.95 31.80
CA ILE A 196 -10.72 -14.19 31.04
C ILE A 196 -10.72 -13.82 29.55
N SER A 197 -9.87 -14.47 28.76
CA SER A 197 -9.84 -14.32 27.32
C SER A 197 -11.20 -14.70 26.72
N PHE A 198 -11.81 -13.78 25.96
CA PHE A 198 -13.11 -14.02 25.35
C PHE A 198 -13.11 -15.21 24.37
N ILE A 199 -11.97 -15.43 23.72
CA ILE A 199 -11.77 -16.47 22.69
C ILE A 199 -11.37 -17.79 23.34
N THR A 200 -10.33 -17.80 24.17
CA THR A 200 -9.74 -19.04 24.68
C THR A 200 -10.32 -19.49 26.02
N LYS A 201 -11.11 -18.63 26.67
CA LYS A 201 -11.67 -18.83 28.02
C LYS A 201 -10.60 -19.06 29.11
N LYS A 202 -9.33 -18.76 28.83
CA LYS A 202 -8.21 -18.86 29.79
C LYS A 202 -7.91 -17.50 30.44
N PRO A 203 -7.32 -17.47 31.65
CA PRO A 203 -6.88 -16.22 32.28
C PRO A 203 -5.81 -15.52 31.44
N ILE A 204 -5.90 -14.20 31.29
CA ILE A 204 -4.92 -13.37 30.58
C ILE A 204 -3.84 -12.92 31.56
N ASN A 205 -2.56 -13.15 31.19
CA ASN A 205 -1.44 -12.80 32.06
C ASN A 205 -1.18 -11.28 32.04
N LYS A 206 -0.80 -10.71 33.20
CA LYS A 206 -0.63 -9.23 33.34
C LYS A 206 0.37 -8.63 32.36
N ASN A 207 1.39 -9.39 31.97
CA ASN A 207 2.45 -8.96 31.07
C ASN A 207 2.06 -9.02 29.58
N GLU A 208 0.98 -9.74 29.24
CA GLU A 208 0.50 -9.87 27.85
C GLU A 208 -0.39 -8.69 27.41
N LEU A 209 -0.74 -7.80 28.34
CA LEU A 209 -1.60 -6.63 28.11
C LEU A 209 -0.83 -5.36 27.73
N SER A 210 0.50 -5.45 27.56
CA SER A 210 1.40 -4.31 27.34
C SER A 210 1.86 -4.15 25.89
#